data_AF-A0A534NSG8-F1
#
_entry.id   AF-A0A534NSG8-F1
#
_cell.length_a   1.000
_cell.length_b   1.000
_cell.length_c   1.000
_cell.angle_alpha   90.00
_cell.angle_beta   90.00
_cell.angle_gamma   90.00
#
_symmetry.space_group_name_H-M   'P 1'
#
loop_
_entity.id
_entity.type
_entity.pdbx_description
1 polymer ?
#
loop_
_entity_poly.entity_id
_entity_poly.type
_entity_poly.pdbx_seq_one_letter_code
_entity_poly.pdbx_strand_id
1 'polypeptide(L)'
;MPRRIGPIIAGMLALAGNSPARTASRGAHRSVRSTSRRKTSCELSAELVASLHAFVQRLVPDPADAADIAQQALLLAWSEDRGTRIVNVDAWLRCIARHLIIDHFRAGNR
;
A
#
# COMPACT_ATOMS: atom_id res chain seq x y z
N MET A 1 -5.32 -33.24 31.87
CA MET A 1 -6.61 -33.36 32.60
C MET A 1 -6.28 -33.85 34.01
N PRO A 2 -6.82 -33.32 35.14
CA PRO A 2 -8.19 -32.80 35.38
C PRO A 2 -8.23 -31.35 35.98
N ARG A 3 -9.22 -30.50 35.64
CA ARG A 3 -10.54 -30.20 36.25
C ARG A 3 -10.54 -29.49 37.62
N ARG A 4 -11.25 -28.33 37.67
CA ARG A 4 -12.25 -27.83 38.67
C ARG A 4 -12.35 -26.29 38.52
N ILE A 5 -13.38 -25.70 37.92
CA ILE A 5 -14.77 -25.42 38.37
C ILE A 5 -14.79 -24.66 39.73
N GLY A 6 -15.35 -23.43 39.71
CA GLY A 6 -15.35 -22.39 40.76
C GLY A 6 -16.20 -22.67 42.03
N PRO A 7 -16.48 -21.66 42.88
CA PRO A 7 -17.51 -20.67 42.55
C PRO A 7 -17.31 -19.21 43.05
N ILE A 8 -18.24 -18.37 42.57
CA ILE A 8 -18.68 -17.02 42.95
C ILE A 8 -18.91 -16.87 44.46
N ILE A 9 -18.55 -15.72 45.08
CA ILE A 9 -19.40 -14.91 45.99
C ILE A 9 -18.86 -13.46 46.10
N ALA A 10 -19.83 -12.55 46.08
CA ALA A 10 -19.79 -11.11 46.27
C ALA A 10 -18.99 -10.61 47.48
N GLY A 11 -18.29 -9.50 47.28
CA GLY A 11 -17.71 -8.67 48.34
C GLY A 11 -17.69 -7.22 47.89
N MET A 12 -18.87 -6.60 47.82
CA MET A 12 -18.99 -5.14 47.68
C MET A 12 -18.69 -4.53 49.05
N LEU A 13 -17.51 -3.95 49.24
CA LEU A 13 -17.24 -3.04 50.35
C LEU A 13 -16.50 -1.81 49.83
N ALA A 14 -17.18 -0.67 49.95
CA ALA A 14 -16.70 0.65 49.63
C ALA A 14 -15.56 1.09 50.55
N LEU A 15 -14.62 1.90 50.05
CA LEU A 15 -14.38 3.25 50.60
C LEU A 15 -13.35 4.03 49.78
N ALA A 16 -13.68 5.31 49.58
CA ALA A 16 -12.81 6.48 49.61
C ALA A 16 -11.61 6.57 48.64
N GLY A 17 -11.65 7.58 47.77
CA GLY A 17 -10.42 8.11 47.20
C GLY A 17 -10.59 8.99 45.97
N ASN A 18 -10.75 10.28 46.22
CA ASN A 18 -10.19 11.38 45.42
C ASN A 18 -10.97 11.92 44.21
N SER A 19 -11.61 13.06 44.50
CA SER A 19 -11.50 14.33 43.77
C SER A 19 -12.04 14.45 42.35
N PRO A 20 -13.16 15.18 42.17
CA PRO A 20 -13.58 15.70 40.89
C PRO A 20 -12.99 17.09 40.67
N ALA A 21 -12.12 17.25 39.67
CA ALA A 21 -11.85 18.57 39.11
C ALA A 21 -11.72 18.45 37.60
N ARG A 22 -12.81 18.80 36.94
CA ARG A 22 -12.94 18.94 35.49
C ARG A 22 -11.96 20.00 35.00
N THR A 23 -10.99 19.60 34.20
CA THR A 23 -10.31 20.50 33.24
C THR A 23 -10.63 20.00 31.84
N ALA A 24 -11.80 20.42 31.36
CA ALA A 24 -12.04 20.52 29.94
C ALA A 24 -11.16 21.67 29.43
N SER A 25 -10.14 21.38 28.62
CA SER A 25 -9.73 22.33 27.59
C SER A 25 -8.80 21.70 26.56
N ARG A 26 -9.24 21.86 25.31
CA ARG A 26 -8.42 21.85 24.08
C ARG A 26 -7.93 20.49 23.61
N GLY A 27 -8.91 19.71 23.14
CA GLY A 27 -8.69 18.87 21.97
C GLY A 27 -8.20 19.74 20.81
N ALA A 28 -6.89 19.77 20.60
CA ALA A 28 -6.31 20.29 19.38
C ALA A 28 -6.70 19.32 18.27
N HIS A 29 -7.84 19.59 17.63
CA HIS A 29 -8.16 18.99 16.35
C HIS A 29 -7.05 19.42 15.39
N ARG A 30 -6.04 18.56 15.22
CA ARG A 30 -5.07 18.67 14.14
C ARG A 30 -5.88 18.45 12.87
N SER A 31 -6.40 19.55 12.34
CA SER A 31 -6.99 19.60 11.01
C SER A 31 -5.86 19.22 10.06
N VAL A 32 -5.79 17.93 9.73
CA VAL A 32 -5.05 17.46 8.58
C VAL A 32 -5.83 18.03 7.41
N ARG A 33 -5.49 19.26 7.03
CA ARG A 33 -5.90 19.86 5.79
C ARG A 33 -5.38 18.92 4.72
N SER A 34 -6.23 17.97 4.31
CA SER A 34 -6.02 17.17 3.12
C SER A 34 -6.01 18.18 1.98
N THR A 35 -4.83 18.73 1.69
CA THR A 35 -4.58 19.39 0.44
C THR A 35 -4.56 18.29 -0.60
N SER A 36 -5.76 17.76 -0.87
CA SER A 36 -6.08 17.04 -2.08
C SER A 36 -5.92 18.05 -3.20
N ARG A 37 -4.66 18.35 -3.53
CA ARG A 37 -4.28 18.80 -4.85
C ARG A 37 -4.65 17.61 -5.71
N ARG A 38 -5.91 17.58 -6.17
CA ARG A 38 -6.38 16.67 -7.20
C ARG A 38 -5.58 17.01 -8.45
N LYS A 39 -4.36 16.49 -8.51
CA LYS A 39 -3.62 16.34 -9.73
C LYS A 39 -4.42 15.28 -10.49
N THR A 40 -4.89 15.64 -11.66
CA THR A 40 -5.58 14.76 -12.60
C THR A 40 -4.82 13.44 -12.64
N SER A 41 -5.40 12.36 -12.09
CA SER A 41 -4.75 11.05 -12.18
C SER A 41 -4.65 10.70 -13.65
N CYS A 42 -3.45 10.42 -14.16
CA CYS A 42 -3.32 9.80 -15.45
C CYS A 42 -3.98 8.42 -15.36
N GLU A 43 -5.18 8.28 -15.92
CA GLU A 43 -5.82 6.98 -16.07
C GLU A 43 -5.00 6.18 -17.09
N LEU A 44 -4.32 5.14 -16.61
CA LEU A 44 -3.67 4.17 -17.49
C LEU A 44 -4.78 3.45 -18.26
N SER A 45 -4.74 3.50 -19.60
CA SER A 45 -5.74 2.82 -20.40
C SER A 45 -5.64 1.29 -20.22
N ALA A 46 -6.78 0.60 -20.28
CA ALA A 46 -6.81 -0.86 -20.18
C ALA A 46 -5.98 -1.54 -21.29
N GLU A 47 -5.91 -0.94 -22.47
CA GLU A 47 -5.09 -1.41 -23.59
C GLU A 47 -3.60 -1.35 -23.27
N LEU A 48 -3.15 -0.25 -22.65
CA LEU A 48 -1.75 -0.09 -22.24
C LEU A 48 -1.34 -1.14 -21.21
N VAL A 49 -2.23 -1.39 -20.24
CA VAL A 49 -2.05 -2.43 -19.22
C VAL A 49 -1.94 -3.81 -19.87
N ALA A 50 -2.86 -4.16 -20.77
CA ALA A 50 -2.84 -5.43 -21.47
C ALA A 50 -1.56 -5.61 -22.34
N SER A 51 -1.15 -4.55 -23.04
CA SER A 51 0.06 -4.54 -23.87
C SER A 51 1.33 -4.76 -23.02
N LEU A 52 1.40 -4.16 -21.84
CA LEU A 52 2.50 -4.37 -20.91
C LEU A 52 2.54 -5.80 -20.37
N HIS A 53 1.40 -6.36 -19.96
CA HIS A 53 1.32 -7.75 -19.50
C HIS A 53 1.79 -8.72 -20.59
N ALA A 54 1.31 -8.57 -21.82
CA ALA A 54 1.74 -9.40 -22.95
C ALA A 54 3.24 -9.24 -23.25
N PHE A 55 3.79 -8.04 -23.09
CA PHE A 55 5.22 -7.79 -23.24
C PHE A 55 6.06 -8.53 -22.20
N VAL A 56 5.68 -8.48 -20.92
CA VAL A 56 6.44 -9.14 -19.84
C VAL A 56 6.33 -10.66 -19.94
N GLN A 57 5.13 -11.19 -20.23
CA GLN A 57 4.90 -12.63 -20.42
C GLN A 57 5.73 -13.25 -21.55
N ARG A 58 6.13 -12.46 -22.54
CA ARG A 58 7.02 -12.94 -23.62
C ARG A 58 8.49 -13.07 -23.20
N LEU A 59 8.87 -12.43 -22.10
CA LEU A 59 10.26 -12.31 -21.67
C LEU A 59 10.55 -13.07 -20.37
N VAL A 60 9.54 -13.27 -19.53
CA VAL A 60 9.65 -13.95 -18.24
C VAL A 60 8.95 -15.31 -18.34
N PRO A 61 9.66 -16.44 -18.19
CA PRO A 61 9.09 -17.78 -18.35
C PRO A 61 8.04 -18.13 -17.28
N ASP A 62 8.25 -17.68 -16.05
CA ASP A 62 7.31 -17.93 -14.96
C ASP A 62 6.15 -16.91 -15.00
N PRO A 63 4.88 -17.36 -15.12
CA PRO A 63 3.75 -16.45 -15.21
C PRO A 63 3.49 -15.66 -13.92
N ALA A 64 3.90 -16.16 -12.75
CA ALA A 64 3.73 -15.42 -11.50
C ALA A 64 4.73 -14.25 -11.42
N ASP A 65 6.02 -14.52 -11.67
CA ASP A 65 7.05 -13.49 -11.77
C ASP A 65 6.72 -12.44 -12.85
N ALA A 66 6.16 -12.87 -13.98
CA ALA A 66 5.72 -11.96 -15.04
C ALA A 66 4.60 -11.02 -14.59
N ALA A 67 3.64 -11.53 -13.80
CA ALA A 67 2.54 -10.73 -13.27
C ALA A 67 3.05 -9.72 -12.23
N ASP A 68 3.96 -10.14 -11.36
CA ASP A 68 4.55 -9.29 -10.31
C ASP A 68 5.36 -8.14 -10.92
N ILE A 69 6.20 -8.43 -11.92
CA ILE A 69 6.97 -7.41 -12.65
C ILE A 69 6.05 -6.41 -13.34
N ALA A 70 4.99 -6.88 -14.01
CA ALA A 70 4.03 -6.01 -14.68
C ALA A 70 3.31 -5.10 -13.66
N GLN A 71 2.87 -5.65 -12.53
CA GLN A 71 2.25 -4.88 -11.45
C GLN A 71 3.20 -3.84 -10.87
N GLN A 72 4.46 -4.19 -10.63
CA GLN A 72 5.47 -3.27 -10.11
C GLN A 72 5.73 -2.11 -11.09
N ALA A 73 5.80 -2.38 -12.39
CA ALA A 73 5.94 -1.33 -13.40
C ALA A 73 4.74 -0.35 -13.41
N LEU A 74 3.51 -0.86 -13.30
CA LEU A 74 2.30 -0.04 -13.23
C LEU A 74 2.24 0.81 -11.96
N LEU A 75 2.67 0.27 -10.81
CA LEU A 75 2.75 1.01 -9.55
C LEU A 75 3.76 2.16 -9.63
N LEU A 76 4.91 1.93 -10.28
CA LEU A 76 5.90 2.97 -10.53
C LEU A 76 5.31 4.08 -11.42
N ALA A 77 4.56 3.71 -12.47
CA ALA A 77 3.83 4.68 -13.32
C ALA A 77 2.90 5.57 -12.52
N TRP A 78 2.13 4.96 -11.63
CA TRP A 78 1.20 5.67 -10.77
C TRP A 78 1.89 6.59 -9.75
N SER A 79 3.11 6.24 -9.33
CA SER A 79 3.89 7.10 -8.43
C SER A 79 4.52 8.31 -9.14
N GLU A 80 5.03 8.11 -10.36
CA GLU A 80 5.86 9.10 -11.07
C GLU A 80 5.03 10.20 -11.76
N ASP A 81 3.80 9.87 -12.19
CA ASP A 81 2.81 10.82 -12.73
C ASP A 81 2.49 11.97 -11.75
N ARG A 82 2.74 11.76 -10.44
CA ARG A 82 2.56 12.80 -9.42
C ARG A 82 3.57 13.93 -9.52
N GLY A 83 4.67 13.78 -10.26
CA GLY A 83 5.76 14.77 -10.33
C GLY A 83 6.12 15.24 -11.75
N THR A 84 6.21 14.33 -12.72
CA THR A 84 6.89 14.56 -14.00
C THR A 84 5.93 14.46 -15.20
N ARG A 85 6.16 15.28 -16.24
CA ARG A 85 5.37 15.23 -17.49
C ARG A 85 5.97 14.15 -18.39
N ILE A 86 5.50 12.92 -18.26
CA ILE A 86 5.90 11.81 -19.12
C ILE A 86 5.26 12.02 -20.51
N VAL A 87 6.09 12.19 -21.54
CA VAL A 87 5.63 12.47 -22.92
C VAL A 87 5.05 11.21 -23.59
N ASN A 88 5.59 10.03 -23.25
CA ASN A 88 5.14 8.74 -23.78
C ASN A 88 5.16 7.68 -22.68
N VAL A 89 3.99 7.37 -22.13
CA VAL A 89 3.83 6.44 -21.00
C VAL A 89 4.13 5.00 -21.40
N ASP A 90 3.81 4.58 -22.63
CA ASP A 90 4.10 3.22 -23.13
C ASP A 90 5.61 2.96 -23.23
N ALA A 91 6.34 3.85 -23.87
CA ALA A 91 7.79 3.72 -24.00
C ALA A 91 8.48 3.71 -22.63
N TRP A 92 8.00 4.56 -21.72
CA TRP A 92 8.51 4.65 -20.36
C TRP A 92 8.21 3.38 -19.54
N LEU A 93 6.98 2.84 -19.62
CA LEU A 93 6.60 1.58 -18.98
C LEU A 93 7.44 0.40 -19.48
N ARG A 94 7.65 0.29 -20.81
CA ARG A 94 8.51 -0.75 -21.39
C ARG A 94 9.95 -0.63 -20.93
N CYS A 95 10.44 0.59 -20.74
CA CYS A 95 11.78 0.85 -20.21
C CYS A 95 11.90 0.32 -18.77
N ILE A 96 10.94 0.66 -17.90
CA ILE A 96 10.90 0.17 -16.52
C ILE A 96 10.79 -1.34 -16.46
N ALA A 97 9.88 -1.93 -17.22
CA ALA A 97 9.70 -3.38 -17.25
C ALA A 97 11.00 -4.10 -17.64
N ARG A 98 11.77 -3.59 -18.60
CA ARG A 98 13.08 -4.16 -18.95
C ARG A 98 14.07 -4.12 -17.79
N HIS A 99 14.14 -3.02 -17.05
CA HIS A 99 15.01 -2.93 -15.88
C HIS A 99 14.60 -3.94 -14.80
N LEU A 100 13.31 -4.04 -14.51
CA LEU A 100 12.78 -4.99 -13.53
C LEU A 100 13.05 -6.45 -13.92
N ILE A 101 12.90 -6.80 -15.20
CA ILE A 101 13.21 -8.14 -15.71
C ILE A 101 14.70 -8.45 -15.52
N ILE A 102 15.58 -7.52 -15.89
CA ILE A 102 17.04 -7.70 -15.72
C ILE A 102 17.38 -7.87 -14.25
N ASP A 103 16.80 -7.06 -13.36
CA ASP A 103 17.05 -7.12 -11.92
C ASP A 103 16.51 -8.41 -11.30
N HIS A 104 15.36 -8.90 -11.74
CA HIS A 104 14.81 -10.19 -11.35
C HIS A 104 15.77 -11.35 -11.70
N PHE A 105 16.25 -11.41 -12.95
CA PHE A 105 17.22 -12.44 -13.34
C PHE A 105 18.57 -12.29 -12.62
N ARG A 106 19.02 -11.07 -12.35
CA ARG A 106 20.24 -10.84 -11.57
C ARG A 106 20.10 -11.30 -10.12
N ALA A 107 18.94 -11.13 -9.52
CA ALA A 107 18.66 -11.57 -8.16
C ALA A 107 18.58 -13.10 -8.05
N GLY A 108 17.97 -13.77 -9.04
CA GLY A 108 17.90 -15.24 -9.10
C GLY A 108 19.23 -15.94 -9.40
N ASN A 109 20.18 -15.22 -10.01
CA ASN A 109 21.52 -15.72 -10.30
C ASN A 109 22.53 -15.57 -9.13
N ARG A 110 22.09 -15.12 -7.95
CA ARG A 110 22.91 -14.92 -6.74
C ARG A 110 22.62 -15.96 -5.68
#